data_AF-A0A8T4N6A8-F1
#
_entry.id   AF-A0A8T4N6A8-F1
#
_cell.length_a   1.000
_cell.length_b   1.000
_cell.length_c   1.000
_cell.angle_alpha   90.00
_cell.angle_beta   90.00
_cell.angle_gamma   90.00
#
_symmetry.space_group_name_H-M   'P 1'
#
loop_
_entity.id
_entity.type
_entity.pdbx_description
1 polymer ?
#
loop_
_entity_poly.entity_id
_entity_poly.type
_entity_poly.pdbx_seq_one_letter_code
_entity_poly.pdbx_strand_id
1 'polypeptide(L)'
;MDKNITIVISLLIILIMLAGLFFFKFGFTGKSVVEQNADIIALSAEHKSKIIDIISSSEIIKDIPNGKVISLRFFDFVNGERIWQDEFLLTNNQSQHQLLGENASQPEIYITLHSKYISEITNNNLCEVLKKANKNRDLGFYSEYNKAVLLIKYTGMLKYRECLGV
;
A
#
# COMPACT_ATOMS: atom_id res chain seq x y z
N MET A 1 13.55 19.68 51.04
CA MET A 1 13.66 19.47 49.58
C MET A 1 14.44 20.64 49.04
N ASP A 2 15.61 20.40 48.45
CA ASP A 2 16.49 21.47 48.00
C ASP A 2 15.82 22.30 46.92
N LYS A 3 15.92 23.63 47.03
CA LYS A 3 15.32 24.57 46.07
C LYS A 3 15.71 24.23 44.62
N ASN A 4 16.90 23.68 44.43
CA ASN A 4 17.41 23.27 43.11
C ASN A 4 16.63 22.09 42.53
N ILE A 5 16.20 21.13 43.36
CA ILE A 5 15.42 19.97 42.90
C ILE A 5 14.02 20.41 42.45
N THR A 6 13.39 21.35 43.17
CA THR A 6 12.07 21.89 42.82
C THR A 6 12.10 22.65 41.48
N ILE A 7 13.20 23.34 41.18
CA ILE A 7 13.38 24.06 39.91
C ILE A 7 13.51 23.07 38.74
N VAL A 8 14.31 22.02 38.89
CA VAL A 8 14.52 21.01 37.83
C VAL A 8 13.22 20.28 37.49
N ILE A 9 12.44 19.88 38.50
CA ILE A 9 11.15 19.19 38.28
C ILE A 9 10.16 20.10 37.53
N SER A 10 10.08 21.38 37.92
CA SER A 10 9.20 22.34 37.26
C SER A 10 9.57 22.53 35.78
N LEU A 11 10.86 22.59 35.47
CA LEU A 11 11.37 22.75 34.10
C LEU A 11 11.07 21.52 33.23
N LEU A 12 11.16 20.32 33.80
CA LEU A 12 10.85 19.06 33.11
C LEU A 12 9.35 18.98 32.75
N ILE A 13 8.45 19.38 33.66
CA ILE A 13 7.00 19.38 33.43
C ILE A 13 6.63 20.35 32.30
N ILE A 14 7.26 21.53 32.26
CA ILE A 14 7.06 22.51 31.20
C ILE A 14 7.50 21.94 29.84
N LEU A 15 8.64 21.26 29.80
CA LEU A 15 9.15 20.65 28.56
C LEU A 15 8.18 19.58 28.02
N ILE A 16 7.62 18.75 28.90
CA ILE A 16 6.62 17.72 28.53
C ILE A 16 5.33 18.36 28.01
N MET A 17 4.84 19.44 28.65
CA MET A 17 3.67 20.16 28.16
C MET A 17 3.89 20.81 26.79
N LEU A 18 5.07 21.40 26.56
CA LEU A 18 5.43 21.99 25.26
C LEU A 18 5.51 20.93 24.16
N ALA A 19 6.11 19.76 24.45
CA ALA A 19 6.13 18.63 23.52
C ALA A 19 4.71 18.14 23.21
N GLY A 20 3.84 18.00 24.22
CA GLY A 20 2.44 17.60 24.04
C GLY A 20 1.65 18.55 23.14
N LEU A 21 1.81 19.86 23.32
CA LEU A 21 1.19 20.87 22.46
C LEU A 21 1.67 20.80 21.01
N PHE A 22 2.96 20.48 20.80
CA PHE A 22 3.53 20.33 19.47
C PHE A 22 2.96 19.11 18.73
N PHE A 23 2.79 17.98 19.42
CA PHE A 23 2.18 16.78 18.85
C PHE A 23 0.68 16.96 18.56
N PHE A 24 -0.06 17.72 19.37
CA PHE A 24 -1.49 17.97 19.14
C PHE A 24 -1.77 18.88 17.94
N LYS A 25 -0.89 19.86 17.65
CA LYS A 25 -1.07 20.74 16.48
C LYS A 25 -0.71 20.09 15.14
N PHE A 26 0.02 18.97 15.17
CA PHE A 26 0.25 18.11 14.01
C PHE A 26 -0.82 17.02 13.86
N GLY A 27 -2.00 17.23 14.45
CA GLY A 27 -3.19 16.42 14.21
C GLY A 27 -3.48 16.34 12.72
N PHE A 28 -3.23 15.16 12.17
CA PHE A 28 -3.56 14.73 10.82
C PHE A 28 -4.94 15.25 10.41
N THR A 29 -4.98 16.30 9.61
CA THR A 29 -6.15 16.64 8.79
C THR A 29 -6.19 15.65 7.64
N GLY A 30 -6.51 14.40 7.97
CA GLY A 30 -6.94 13.41 7.00
C GLY A 30 -8.24 13.91 6.42
N LYS A 31 -8.18 14.65 5.30
CA LYS A 31 -9.35 14.87 4.47
C LYS A 31 -9.84 13.49 4.08
N SER A 32 -10.98 13.08 4.62
CA SER A 32 -11.70 11.91 4.13
C SER A 32 -11.87 12.12 2.63
N VAL A 33 -11.15 11.30 1.86
CA VAL A 33 -11.32 11.23 0.42
C VAL A 33 -12.74 10.73 0.24
N VAL A 34 -13.64 11.64 -0.14
CA VAL A 34 -14.98 11.30 -0.57
C VAL A 34 -14.81 10.23 -1.63
N GLU A 35 -15.36 9.05 -1.34
CA GLU A 35 -15.40 7.90 -2.23
C GLU A 35 -16.27 8.29 -3.42
N GLN A 36 -15.67 9.00 -4.38
CA GLN A 36 -16.29 9.26 -5.65
C GLN A 36 -16.40 7.91 -6.35
N ASN A 37 -17.62 7.54 -6.73
CA ASN A 37 -17.89 6.45 -7.67
C ASN A 37 -17.19 6.80 -8.98
N ALA A 38 -15.90 6.48 -9.05
CA ALA A 38 -15.07 6.69 -10.21
C ALA A 38 -15.35 5.54 -11.18
N ASP A 39 -15.64 5.88 -12.43
CA ASP A 39 -15.84 4.90 -13.48
C ASP A 39 -14.62 3.97 -13.56
N ILE A 40 -14.89 2.66 -13.53
CA ILE A 40 -13.87 1.63 -13.67
C ILE A 40 -13.75 1.30 -15.15
N ILE A 41 -12.60 1.64 -15.75
CA ILE A 41 -12.30 1.27 -17.14
C ILE A 41 -11.55 -0.07 -17.14
N ALA A 42 -12.18 -1.11 -17.67
CA ALA A 42 -11.55 -2.42 -17.76
C ALA A 42 -10.31 -2.39 -18.69
N LEU A 43 -9.23 -3.04 -18.25
CA LEU A 43 -8.07 -3.43 -19.04
C LEU A 43 -8.49 -4.37 -20.18
N SER A 44 -7.69 -4.36 -21.24
CA SER A 44 -7.83 -5.32 -22.34
C SER A 44 -7.62 -6.76 -21.83
N ALA A 45 -8.25 -7.73 -22.50
CA ALA A 45 -8.09 -9.15 -22.17
C ALA A 45 -6.62 -9.61 -22.22
N GLU A 46 -5.84 -9.08 -23.17
CA GLU A 46 -4.40 -9.34 -23.28
C GLU A 46 -3.63 -8.86 -22.04
N HIS A 47 -3.87 -7.62 -21.60
CA HIS A 47 -3.25 -7.09 -20.38
C HIS A 47 -3.66 -7.89 -19.15
N LYS A 48 -4.94 -8.28 -19.03
CA LYS A 48 -5.43 -9.11 -17.93
C LYS A 48 -4.68 -10.44 -17.86
N SER A 49 -4.60 -11.17 -18.98
CA SER A 49 -3.91 -12.46 -19.06
C SER A 49 -2.43 -12.32 -18.67
N LYS A 50 -1.75 -11.32 -19.24
CA LYS A 50 -0.33 -11.06 -18.95
C LYS A 50 -0.10 -10.78 -17.47
N ILE A 51 -0.95 -9.96 -16.85
CA ILE A 51 -0.82 -9.64 -15.43
C ILE A 51 -1.05 -10.87 -14.56
N ILE A 52 -2.05 -11.71 -14.87
CA ILE A 52 -2.29 -12.97 -14.15
C ILE A 52 -1.07 -13.88 -14.22
N ASP A 53 -0.49 -14.07 -15.41
CA ASP A 53 0.69 -14.93 -15.59
C ASP A 53 1.90 -14.46 -14.78
N ILE A 54 2.15 -13.14 -14.77
CA ILE A 54 3.25 -12.53 -14.01
C ILE A 54 3.03 -12.68 -12.51
N ILE A 55 1.81 -12.38 -12.05
CA ILE A 55 1.40 -12.50 -10.65
C ILE A 55 1.63 -13.94 -10.20
N SER A 56 1.05 -14.93 -10.89
CA SER A 56 1.12 -16.33 -10.50
C SER A 56 2.54 -16.91 -10.46
N SER A 57 3.49 -16.34 -11.22
CA SER A 57 4.89 -16.75 -11.26
C SER A 57 5.80 -15.99 -10.28
N SER A 58 5.37 -14.84 -9.76
CA SER A 58 6.19 -13.96 -8.93
C SER A 58 6.51 -14.55 -7.55
N GLU A 59 7.76 -14.41 -7.10
CA GLU A 59 8.18 -14.79 -5.75
C GLU A 59 7.49 -13.96 -4.66
N ILE A 60 7.11 -12.70 -4.97
CA ILE A 60 6.43 -11.80 -4.02
C ILE A 60 5.15 -12.43 -3.48
N ILE A 61 4.43 -13.17 -4.33
CA ILE A 61 3.14 -13.78 -3.99
C ILE A 61 3.31 -14.97 -3.07
N LYS A 62 4.39 -15.74 -3.24
CA LYS A 62 4.69 -16.91 -2.41
C LYS A 62 4.92 -16.53 -0.96
N ASP A 63 5.37 -15.30 -0.71
CA ASP A 63 5.65 -14.78 0.62
C ASP A 63 4.45 -14.02 1.25
N ILE A 64 3.31 -13.94 0.56
CA ILE A 64 2.06 -13.45 1.16
C ILE A 64 1.67 -14.45 2.27
N PRO A 65 1.31 -13.99 3.49
CA PRO A 65 0.91 -14.90 4.55
C PRO A 65 -0.40 -15.66 4.22
N ASN A 66 -0.52 -16.90 4.71
CA ASN A 66 -1.71 -17.73 4.48
C ASN A 66 -3.00 -17.01 4.89
N GLY A 67 -4.01 -17.05 4.01
CA GLY A 67 -5.33 -16.45 4.26
C GLY A 67 -5.34 -14.92 4.23
N LYS A 68 -4.24 -14.28 3.77
CA LYS A 68 -4.17 -12.84 3.56
C LYS A 68 -4.37 -12.49 2.09
N VAL A 69 -4.98 -11.33 1.87
CA VAL A 69 -5.31 -10.82 0.54
C VAL A 69 -4.71 -9.43 0.38
N ILE A 70 -3.95 -9.27 -0.70
CA ILE A 70 -3.41 -7.98 -1.15
C ILE A 70 -4.11 -7.61 -2.44
N SER A 71 -4.57 -6.37 -2.55
CA SER A 71 -5.13 -5.81 -3.78
C SER A 71 -4.03 -5.17 -4.61
N LEU A 72 -3.95 -5.53 -5.89
CA LEU A 72 -3.18 -4.80 -6.90
C LEU A 72 -4.17 -4.14 -7.87
N ARG A 73 -4.34 -2.83 -7.76
CA ARG A 73 -5.26 -2.04 -8.58
C ARG A 73 -4.51 -1.16 -9.56
N PHE A 74 -4.96 -1.14 -10.80
CA PHE A 74 -4.39 -0.28 -11.83
C PHE A 74 -5.14 1.05 -11.93
N PHE A 75 -4.44 2.11 -12.34
CA PHE A 75 -5.05 3.40 -12.61
C PHE A 75 -4.37 4.11 -13.78
N ASP A 76 -5.11 5.03 -14.39
CA ASP A 76 -4.59 5.91 -15.44
C ASP A 76 -5.08 7.35 -15.21
N PHE A 77 -4.59 8.29 -16.00
CA PHE A 77 -5.07 9.66 -16.02
C PHE A 77 -5.70 10.00 -17.37
N VAL A 78 -6.98 10.37 -17.35
CA VAL A 78 -7.70 10.87 -18.52
C VAL A 78 -8.14 12.30 -18.21
N ASN A 79 -7.73 13.25 -19.03
CA ASN A 79 -7.98 14.69 -18.83
C ASN A 79 -7.51 15.23 -17.46
N GLY A 80 -6.45 14.65 -16.90
CA GLY A 80 -5.90 15.03 -15.60
C GLY A 80 -6.63 14.41 -14.39
N GLU A 81 -7.69 13.66 -14.61
CA GLU A 81 -8.43 12.95 -13.57
C GLU A 81 -7.98 11.49 -13.49
N ARG A 82 -7.87 10.98 -12.27
CA ARG A 82 -7.52 9.57 -12.04
C ARG A 82 -8.73 8.69 -12.34
N ILE A 83 -8.57 7.77 -13.26
CA ILE A 83 -9.53 6.70 -13.53
C ILE A 83 -9.00 5.38 -12.95
N TRP A 84 -9.86 4.63 -12.27
CA TRP A 84 -9.50 3.30 -11.80
C TRP A 84 -9.72 2.28 -12.92
N GLN A 85 -8.87 1.26 -12.94
CA GLN A 85 -8.98 0.14 -13.85
C GLN A 85 -9.11 -1.15 -13.04
N ASP A 86 -8.91 -2.31 -13.66
CA ASP A 86 -9.09 -3.58 -12.96
C ASP A 86 -8.20 -3.72 -11.72
N GLU A 87 -8.69 -4.55 -10.82
CA GLU A 87 -8.07 -4.94 -9.57
C GLU A 87 -7.88 -6.45 -9.53
N PHE A 88 -6.71 -6.86 -9.07
CA PHE A 88 -6.30 -8.25 -8.94
C PHE A 88 -6.08 -8.57 -7.47
N LEU A 89 -6.69 -9.64 -7.00
CA LEU A 89 -6.52 -10.11 -5.63
C LEU A 89 -5.41 -11.13 -5.55
N LEU A 90 -4.38 -10.77 -4.79
CA LEU A 90 -3.17 -11.55 -4.59
C LEU A 90 -3.29 -12.32 -3.28
N THR A 91 -3.15 -13.63 -3.39
CA THR A 91 -3.15 -14.60 -2.29
C THR A 91 -2.04 -15.59 -2.57
N ASN A 92 -1.44 -16.16 -1.53
CA ASN A 92 -0.42 -17.20 -1.73
C ASN A 92 -0.99 -18.55 -2.20
N ASN A 93 -2.32 -18.70 -2.21
CA ASN A 93 -2.98 -19.86 -2.78
C ASN A 93 -3.21 -19.62 -4.28
N GLN A 94 -2.37 -20.27 -5.10
CA GLN A 94 -2.43 -20.15 -6.57
C GLN A 94 -3.81 -20.50 -7.16
N SER A 95 -4.60 -21.33 -6.48
CA SER A 95 -5.95 -21.71 -6.94
C SER A 95 -7.01 -20.63 -6.70
N GLN A 96 -6.65 -19.51 -6.05
CA GLN A 96 -7.57 -18.46 -5.60
C GLN A 96 -7.21 -17.06 -6.13
N HIS A 97 -6.30 -16.95 -7.11
CA HIS A 97 -6.13 -15.71 -7.84
C HIS A 97 -7.42 -15.42 -8.60
N GLN A 98 -8.16 -14.41 -8.15
CA GLN A 98 -9.46 -14.05 -8.69
C GLN A 98 -9.44 -12.58 -9.11
N LEU A 99 -10.02 -12.31 -10.27
CA LEU A 99 -10.56 -11.00 -10.58
C LEU A 99 -11.73 -10.77 -9.63
N LEU A 100 -11.94 -9.53 -9.17
CA LEU A 100 -13.05 -9.20 -8.27
C LEU A 100 -14.38 -9.77 -8.79
N GLY A 101 -14.95 -10.70 -8.04
CA GLY A 101 -16.26 -11.31 -8.27
C GLY A 101 -16.89 -11.72 -6.95
N GLU A 102 -17.84 -10.91 -6.47
CA GLU A 102 -18.87 -11.08 -5.43
C GLU A 102 -18.59 -11.80 -4.07
N ASN A 103 -17.51 -12.56 -3.88
CA ASN A 103 -17.20 -13.29 -2.64
C ASN A 103 -15.75 -13.15 -2.18
N ALA A 104 -15.06 -12.11 -2.65
CA ALA A 104 -13.68 -11.86 -2.27
C ALA A 104 -13.56 -11.41 -0.80
N SER A 105 -12.62 -12.00 -0.06
CA SER A 105 -12.22 -11.45 1.24
C SER A 105 -11.68 -10.03 1.06
N GLN A 106 -12.03 -9.14 1.99
CA GLN A 106 -11.59 -7.75 1.96
C GLN A 106 -10.04 -7.67 1.97
N PRO A 107 -9.41 -6.95 1.02
CA PRO A 107 -7.98 -6.75 1.02
C PRO A 107 -7.52 -5.96 2.24
N GLU A 108 -6.41 -6.38 2.85
CA GLU A 108 -5.81 -5.68 4.00
C GLU A 108 -4.74 -4.67 3.56
N ILE A 109 -4.17 -4.90 2.38
CA ILE A 109 -3.17 -4.06 1.72
C ILE A 109 -3.67 -3.74 0.32
N TYR A 110 -3.52 -2.50 -0.09
CA TYR A 110 -3.87 -1.99 -1.40
C TYR A 110 -2.62 -1.39 -2.04
N ILE A 111 -2.20 -1.98 -3.15
CA ILE A 111 -1.11 -1.50 -4.00
C ILE A 111 -1.75 -0.92 -5.24
N THR A 112 -1.46 0.34 -5.54
CA THR A 112 -1.95 0.99 -6.76
C THR A 112 -0.81 1.25 -7.70
N LEU A 113 -0.98 0.93 -8.98
CA LEU A 113 0.08 1.06 -9.98
C LEU A 113 -0.47 1.73 -11.25
N HIS A 114 0.26 2.71 -11.76
CA HIS A 114 -0.13 3.34 -13.02
C HIS A 114 -0.05 2.34 -14.19
N SER A 115 -1.08 2.29 -15.01
CA SER A 115 -1.23 1.29 -16.09
C SER A 115 -0.17 1.36 -17.19
N LYS A 116 0.55 2.48 -17.32
CA LYS A 116 1.67 2.62 -18.27
C LYS A 116 2.78 1.58 -18.04
N TYR A 117 2.88 1.03 -16.82
CA TYR A 117 3.88 0.03 -16.50
C TYR A 117 3.50 -1.39 -16.95
N ILE A 118 2.22 -1.69 -17.26
CA ILE A 118 1.76 -3.05 -17.61
C ILE A 118 2.56 -3.67 -18.78
N SER A 119 2.91 -2.85 -19.77
CA SER A 119 3.72 -3.30 -20.92
C SER A 119 5.16 -3.67 -20.53
N GLU A 120 5.72 -3.03 -19.49
CA GLU A 120 7.08 -3.25 -19.00
C GLU A 120 7.20 -4.44 -18.03
N ILE A 121 6.11 -4.84 -17.38
CA ILE A 121 6.14 -5.96 -16.43
C ILE A 121 6.31 -7.28 -17.20
N THR A 122 7.18 -8.12 -16.67
CA THR A 122 7.49 -9.49 -17.09
C THR A 122 7.59 -10.37 -15.82
N ASN A 123 7.66 -11.69 -16.00
CA ASN A 123 7.69 -12.64 -14.88
C ASN A 123 8.89 -12.44 -13.94
N ASN A 124 9.97 -11.81 -14.41
CA ASN A 124 11.23 -11.72 -13.66
C ASN A 124 11.59 -10.29 -13.19
N ASN A 125 10.79 -9.27 -13.53
CA ASN A 125 11.13 -7.88 -13.24
C ASN A 125 10.05 -7.12 -12.46
N LEU A 126 9.03 -7.81 -11.93
CA LEU A 126 7.93 -7.14 -11.22
C LEU A 126 8.44 -6.18 -10.14
N CYS A 127 9.35 -6.61 -9.27
CA CYS A 127 9.92 -5.74 -8.23
C CYS A 127 10.63 -4.51 -8.82
N GLU A 128 11.42 -4.67 -9.89
CA GLU A 128 12.15 -3.57 -10.52
C GLU A 128 11.20 -2.54 -11.16
N VAL A 129 10.11 -3.02 -11.77
CA VAL A 129 9.06 -2.14 -12.30
C VAL A 129 8.35 -1.39 -11.18
N LEU A 130 8.05 -2.06 -10.06
CA LEU A 130 7.43 -1.40 -8.89
C LEU A 130 8.38 -0.35 -8.28
N LYS A 131 9.68 -0.64 -8.14
CA LYS A 131 10.69 0.35 -7.70
C LYS A 131 10.74 1.55 -8.64
N LYS A 132 10.74 1.32 -9.96
CA LYS A 132 10.71 2.38 -10.97
C LYS A 132 9.45 3.23 -10.84
N ALA A 133 8.29 2.61 -10.69
CA ALA A 133 7.02 3.30 -10.48
C ALA A 133 7.02 4.13 -9.19
N ASN A 134 7.53 3.57 -8.09
CA ASN A 134 7.66 4.26 -6.81
C ASN A 134 8.54 5.51 -6.92
N LYS A 135 9.71 5.38 -7.56
CA LYS A 135 10.62 6.52 -7.83
C LYS A 135 9.93 7.65 -8.61
N ASN A 136 9.02 7.29 -9.51
CA ASN A 136 8.25 8.24 -10.32
C ASN A 136 6.94 8.71 -9.66
N ARG A 137 6.65 8.31 -8.41
CA ARG A 137 5.38 8.58 -7.69
C ARG A 137 4.14 8.02 -8.37
N ASP A 138 4.31 6.93 -9.13
CA ASP A 138 3.25 6.21 -9.83
C ASP A 138 2.83 4.91 -9.12
N LEU A 139 3.39 4.66 -7.94
CA LEU A 139 3.04 3.56 -7.05
C LEU A 139 2.40 4.13 -5.78
N GLY A 140 1.26 3.58 -5.37
CA GLY A 140 0.65 3.84 -4.08
C GLY A 140 0.62 2.59 -3.22
N PHE A 141 0.75 2.79 -1.91
CA PHE A 141 0.60 1.74 -0.89
C PHE A 141 -0.33 2.25 0.19
N TYR A 142 -1.38 1.48 0.48
CA TYR A 142 -2.31 1.73 1.57
C TYR A 142 -2.56 0.43 2.35
N SER A 143 -2.77 0.56 3.65
CA SER A 143 -3.05 -0.56 4.55
C SER A 143 -3.95 -0.08 5.67
N GLU A 144 -4.90 -0.92 6.07
CA GLU A 144 -5.74 -0.67 7.24
C GLU A 144 -4.97 -0.84 8.55
N TYR A 145 -3.85 -1.57 8.51
CA TYR A 145 -2.96 -1.75 9.66
C TYR A 145 -1.92 -0.64 9.77
N ASN A 146 -1.55 -0.32 11.02
CA ASN A 146 -0.38 0.48 11.31
C ASN A 146 0.92 -0.25 10.92
N LYS A 147 2.01 0.52 10.78
CA LYS A 147 3.32 0.00 10.34
C LYS A 147 3.85 -1.15 11.20
N ALA A 148 3.70 -1.09 12.53
CA ALA A 148 4.20 -2.15 13.41
C ALA A 148 3.45 -3.48 13.19
N VAL A 149 2.13 -3.42 13.05
CA VAL A 149 1.30 -4.61 12.75
C VAL A 149 1.63 -5.18 11.38
N LEU A 150 1.88 -4.32 10.37
CA LEU A 150 2.32 -4.76 9.05
C LEU A 150 3.64 -5.54 9.12
N LEU A 151 4.65 -5.03 9.84
CA LEU A 151 5.96 -5.69 9.96
C LEU A 151 5.83 -7.10 10.55
N ILE A 152 4.93 -7.29 11.52
CA ILE A 152 4.69 -8.59 12.15
C ILE A 152 3.90 -9.51 11.22
N LYS A 153 2.77 -9.04 10.68
CA LYS A 153 1.86 -9.87 9.87
C LYS A 153 2.48 -10.27 8.53
N TYR A 154 3.24 -9.37 7.91
CA TYR A 154 3.80 -9.53 6.57
C TYR A 154 5.34 -9.70 6.61
N THR A 155 5.84 -10.37 7.65
CA THR A 155 7.29 -10.54 7.86
C THR A 155 8.01 -11.19 6.66
N GLY A 156 7.37 -12.17 5.99
CA GLY A 156 7.92 -12.81 4.78
C GLY A 156 8.09 -11.85 3.60
N MET A 157 7.27 -10.80 3.54
CA MET A 157 7.31 -9.80 2.48
C MET A 157 8.29 -8.65 2.76
N LEU A 158 8.93 -8.60 3.94
CA LEU A 158 9.85 -7.52 4.30
C LEU A 158 11.04 -7.40 3.36
N LYS A 159 11.47 -8.51 2.76
CA LYS A 159 12.52 -8.52 1.73
C LYS A 159 12.11 -7.75 0.45
N TYR A 160 10.81 -7.48 0.25
CA TYR A 160 10.27 -6.70 -0.86
C TYR A 160 9.83 -5.29 -0.47
N ARG A 161 10.15 -4.78 0.74
CA ARG A 161 9.73 -3.44 1.18
C ARG A 161 10.06 -2.35 0.16
N GLU A 162 11.24 -2.46 -0.46
CA GLU A 162 11.73 -1.50 -1.44
C GLU A 162 10.95 -1.56 -2.75
N CYS A 163 10.45 -2.75 -3.13
CA CYS A 163 9.55 -2.94 -4.26
C CYS A 163 8.20 -2.28 -3.99
N LEU A 164 7.66 -2.45 -2.77
CA LEU A 164 6.32 -2.00 -2.40
C LEU A 164 6.24 -0.50 -2.03
N GLY A 165 7.39 0.17 -1.90
CA GLY A 165 7.46 1.58 -1.54
C GLY A 165 7.16 1.89 -0.07
N VAL A 166 7.44 0.93 0.82
CA VAL A 166 7.16 1.00 2.27
C VAL A 166 8.43 1.17 3.10
#